data_AF-A0A928Q347-F1
#
_entry.id   AF-A0A928Q347-F1
#
_cell.length_a   1.000
_cell.length_b   1.000
_cell.length_c   1.000
_cell.angle_alpha   90.00
_cell.angle_beta   90.00
_cell.angle_gamma   90.00
#
_symmetry.space_group_name_H-M   'P 1'
#
loop_
_entity.id
_entity.type
_entity.pdbx_description
1 polymer ?
#
loop_
_entity_poly.entity_id
_entity_poly.type
_entity_poly.pdbx_seq_one_letter_code
_entity_poly.pdbx_strand_id
1 'polypeptide(L)' 'MGEFVLWLFAVAIICFVLYVVIRTAVRDSILAAEQSRHSEPEPDTIAQVTCPHCGKKHDMDDPYCPRCGHPKP' A
#
# COMPACT_ATOMS: atom_id res chain seq x y z
N MET A 1 -29.08 40.21 -22.54
CA MET A 1 -27.68 39.71 -22.67
C MET A 1 -27.11 39.19 -21.34
N GLY A 2 -27.35 39.82 -20.18
CA GLY A 2 -26.71 39.43 -18.91
C GLY A 2 -27.22 38.15 -18.24
N GLU A 3 -28.50 37.80 -18.39
CA GLU A 3 -29.08 36.60 -17.75
C GLU A 3 -28.52 35.29 -18.31
N PHE A 4 -28.24 35.24 -19.61
CA PHE A 4 -27.58 34.10 -20.24
C PHE A 4 -26.16 33.89 -19.69
N VAL A 5 -25.43 34.98 -19.45
CA VAL A 5 -24.07 34.93 -18.92
C VAL A 5 -24.08 34.42 -17.47
N LEU A 6 -25.02 34.89 -16.64
CA LEU A 6 -25.22 34.39 -15.27
C LEU A 6 -25.56 32.90 -15.23
N TRP A 7 -26.41 32.42 -16.15
CA TRP A 7 -26.72 31.00 -16.28
C TRP A 7 -25.51 30.16 -16.67
N LEU A 8 -24.68 30.63 -17.61
CA LEU A 8 -23.46 29.92 -18.00
C LEU A 8 -22.46 29.82 -16.84
N PHE A 9 -22.28 30.90 -16.07
CA PHE A 9 -21.44 30.87 -14.88
C PHE A 9 -22.01 29.94 -13.79
N ALA A 10 -23.31 29.97 -13.55
CA ALA A 10 -23.97 29.07 -12.61
C ALA A 10 -23.76 27.59 -13.01
N VAL A 11 -23.98 27.25 -14.28
CA VAL A 11 -23.76 25.89 -14.80
C VAL A 11 -22.29 25.49 -14.71
N ALA A 12 -21.36 26.38 -15.04
CA ALA A 12 -19.93 26.11 -14.93
C ALA A 12 -19.51 25.84 -13.48
N ILE A 13 -20.01 26.61 -12.52
CA ILE A 13 -19.76 26.40 -11.08
C ILE A 13 -20.34 25.06 -10.64
N ILE A 14 -21.58 24.75 -11.03
CA ILE A 14 -22.22 23.47 -10.70
C ILE A 14 -21.41 22.29 -11.27
N CYS A 15 -21.01 22.36 -12.54
CA CYS A 15 -20.18 21.33 -13.17
C CYS A 15 -18.82 21.17 -12.47
N PHE A 16 -18.19 22.28 -12.08
CA PHE A 16 -16.91 22.25 -11.37
C PHE A 16 -17.04 21.61 -9.99
N VAL A 17 -18.08 21.97 -9.23
CA VAL A 17 -18.36 21.36 -7.92
C VAL A 17 -18.64 19.87 -8.07
N LEU A 18 -19.50 19.47 -9.00
CA LEU A 18 -19.77 18.06 -9.28
C LEU A 18 -18.50 17.30 -9.66
N TYR A 19 -17.67 17.88 -10.52
CA TYR A 19 -16.39 17.28 -10.92
C TYR A 19 -15.44 17.08 -9.74
N VAL A 20 -15.30 18.09 -8.87
CA VAL A 20 -14.46 17.99 -7.67
C VAL A 20 -15.00 16.91 -6.73
N VAL A 21 -16.32 16.89 -6.48
CA VAL A 21 -16.96 15.88 -5.62
C VAL A 21 -16.72 14.46 -6.14
N ILE A 22 -16.93 14.24 -7.45
CA ILE A 22 -16.68 12.94 -8.10
C ILE A 22 -15.20 12.56 -7.94
N ARG A 23 -14.26 13.48 -8.20
CA ARG A 23 -12.83 13.21 -8.03
C ARG A 23 -12.44 12.90 -6.59
N THR A 24 -12.99 13.61 -5.62
CA THR A 24 -12.73 13.35 -4.20
C THR A 24 -13.29 12.01 -3.77
N ALA A 25 -14.49 11.65 -4.22
CA ALA A 25 -15.10 10.35 -3.95
C ALA A 25 -14.32 9.20 -4.59
N VAL A 26 -13.85 9.38 -5.83
CA VAL A 26 -12.99 8.39 -6.50
C VAL A 26 -11.68 8.21 -5.74
N ARG A 27 -11.02 9.29 -5.32
CA ARG A 27 -9.79 9.21 -4.52
C ARG A 27 -10.01 8.48 -3.20
N ASP A 28 -11.13 8.72 -2.54
CA ASP A 28 -11.52 8.01 -1.30
C ASP A 28 -11.73 6.51 -1.56
N SER A 29 -12.42 6.16 -2.65
CA SER A 29 -12.62 4.77 -3.05
C SER A 29 -11.32 4.03 -3.42
N ILE A 30 -10.31 4.75 -3.95
CA ILE A 30 -8.99 4.18 -4.24
C ILE A 30 -8.21 3.93 -2.94
N LEU A 31 -8.24 4.85 -1.97
CA LEU A 31 -7.62 4.65 -0.65
C LEU A 31 -8.20 3.42 0.07
N ALA A 32 -9.52 3.21 0.00
CA ALA A 32 -10.16 2.02 0.55
C ALA A 32 -9.79 0.72 -0.18
N ALA A 33 -9.54 0.78 -1.50
CA ALA A 33 -9.10 -0.38 -2.28
C ALA A 33 -7.61 -0.69 -2.11
N GLU A 34 -6.77 0.33 -1.89
CA GLU A 34 -5.31 0.19 -1.78
C GLU A 34 -4.88 -0.40 -0.43
N GLN A 35 -5.64 -0.15 0.65
CA GLN A 35 -5.47 -0.84 1.94
C GLN A 35 -5.54 -2.36 1.78
N SER A 36 -6.42 -2.84 0.90
CA SER A 36 -6.63 -4.26 0.61
C SER A 36 -5.47 -4.89 -0.17
N ARG A 37 -4.75 -4.11 -0.99
CA ARG A 37 -3.56 -4.57 -1.74
C ARG A 37 -2.24 -4.34 -1.01
N HIS A 38 -2.22 -3.51 0.02
CA HIS A 38 -1.08 -3.40 0.93
C HIS A 38 -1.20 -4.33 2.15
N SER A 39 -2.27 -5.13 2.20
CA SER A 39 -2.48 -6.21 3.16
C SER A 39 -2.30 -7.58 2.51
N GLU A 40 -1.45 -7.69 1.49
CA GLU A 40 -0.80 -8.97 1.21
C GLU A 40 0.37 -9.04 2.20
N PRO A 41 0.33 -9.89 3.24
CA PRO A 41 1.55 -10.18 3.98
C PRO A 41 2.51 -10.73 2.93
N GLU A 42 3.63 -10.02 2.68
CA GLU A 42 4.70 -10.53 1.83
C GLU A 42 4.93 -11.99 2.24
N PRO A 43 4.65 -12.97 1.37
CA PRO A 43 4.82 -14.38 1.70
C PRO A 43 6.30 -14.75 1.55
N ASP A 44 7.17 -13.97 2.19
CA ASP A 44 8.63 -14.11 2.13
C ASP A 44 9.25 -13.86 3.51
N THR A 45 8.53 -14.17 4.59
CA THR A 45 9.19 -14.39 5.89
C THR A 45 9.26 -15.87 6.13
N ILE A 46 10.08 -16.56 5.34
CA ILE A 46 10.72 -17.74 5.89
C ILE A 46 11.43 -17.25 7.14
N ALA A 47 11.06 -17.78 8.31
CA ALA A 47 11.49 -17.25 9.59
C ALA A 47 13.02 -17.20 9.60
N GLN A 48 13.61 -16.00 9.54
CA GLN A 48 15.05 -15.88 9.48
C GLN A 48 15.59 -15.91 10.91
N VAL A 49 16.37 -16.93 11.25
CA VAL A 49 17.07 -16.99 12.54
C VAL A 49 18.43 -16.36 12.45
N THR A 50 18.79 -15.63 13.49
CA THR A 50 20.18 -15.17 13.67
C THR A 50 20.96 -16.25 14.39
N CYS A 51 21.99 -16.80 13.75
CA CYS A 51 22.87 -17.78 14.39
C CYS A 51 23.71 -17.09 15.50
N PRO A 52 23.72 -17.59 16.75
CA PRO A 52 24.50 -16.98 17.84
C PRO A 52 26.02 -17.13 17.68
N HIS A 53 26.47 -18.07 16.83
CA HIS A 53 27.91 -18.32 16.61
C HIS A 53 28.51 -17.46 15.49
N CYS A 54 27.79 -17.25 14.38
CA CYS A 54 28.28 -16.45 13.25
C CYS A 54 27.60 -15.08 13.11
N GLY A 55 26.57 -14.81 13.90
CA GLY A 55 25.82 -13.55 13.91
C GLY A 55 24.99 -13.29 12.66
N LYS A 56 24.84 -14.28 11.77
CA LYS A 56 24.18 -14.10 10.49
C LYS A 56 22.77 -14.69 10.46
N LYS A 57 21.90 -13.98 9.76
CA LYS A 57 20.52 -14.37 9.47
C LYS A 57 20.50 -15.41 8.37
N HIS A 58 19.80 -16.52 8.60
CA HIS A 58 19.55 -17.56 7.62
C HIS A 58 18.18 -18.17 7.88
N ASP A 59 17.75 -19.01 6.95
CA ASP A 59 16.50 -19.72 7.01
C ASP A 59 16.38 -20.66 8.23
N MET A 60 15.18 -20.83 8.77
CA MET A 60 14.93 -21.72 9.93
C MET A 60 14.81 -23.19 9.56
N ASP A 61 14.73 -23.54 8.28
CA ASP A 61 14.49 -24.93 7.86
C ASP A 61 15.73 -25.83 8.01
N ASP A 62 16.94 -25.26 8.12
CA ASP A 62 18.17 -26.04 8.21
C ASP A 62 18.53 -26.45 9.66
N PRO A 63 18.82 -27.75 9.95
CA PRO A 63 19.24 -28.21 11.27
C PRO A 63 20.63 -27.70 11.71
N TYR A 64 21.41 -27.18 10.75
CA TYR A 64 22.73 -26.61 10.95
C TYR A 64 22.83 -25.30 10.21
N CYS A 65 23.58 -24.33 10.76
CA CYS A 65 23.78 -23.08 10.04
C CYS A 65 24.63 -23.33 8.76
N PRO A 66 24.15 -23.00 7.55
CA PRO A 66 24.84 -23.29 6.27
C PRO A 66 26.17 -22.55 6.12
N ARG A 67 26.46 -21.59 7.00
CA ARG A 67 27.69 -20.80 6.97
C ARG A 67 28.76 -21.26 7.96
N CYS A 68 28.37 -21.67 9.17
CA CYS A 68 29.32 -22.05 10.21
C CYS A 68 29.28 -23.54 10.58
N GLY A 69 28.32 -24.29 10.04
CA GLY A 69 28.16 -25.73 10.31
C GLY A 69 27.81 -26.08 11.75
N HIS A 70 27.59 -25.07 12.62
CA HIS A 70 27.19 -25.31 13.99
C HIS A 70 25.70 -25.70 14.05
N PRO A 71 25.34 -26.65 14.93
CA PRO A 71 23.94 -26.91 15.22
C PRO A 71 23.29 -25.66 15.83
N LYS A 72 22.01 -25.48 15.56
CA LYS A 72 21.20 -24.49 16.30
C LYS A 72 21.28 -24.79 17.82
N PRO A 73 21.11 -23.79 18.71
CA PRO A 73 20.89 -24.06 20.12
C PRO A 73 19.60 -24.88 20.37
#